data_AF-A0AAW0ART8-F1
#
_entry.id   AF-A0AAW0ART8-F1
#
_cell.length_a   1.000
_cell.length_b   1.000
_cell.length_c   1.000
_cell.angle_alpha   90.00
_cell.angle_beta   90.00
_cell.angle_gamma   90.00
#
_symmetry.space_group_name_H-M   'P 1'
#
loop_
_entity.id
_entity.type
_entity.pdbx_description
1 polymer ?
#
loop_
_entity_poly.entity_id
_entity_poly.type
_entity_poly.pdbx_seq_one_letter_code
_entity_poly.pdbx_strand_id
1 'polypeptide(L)'
;RVRGHTKVNSKKRDDVNPEALLGDNTFVVGDPFFTLLRTDQTLSLAVVRSTAIHEDGISRGSILAPTIRNTQAKVKLSGQILSLTMVPTLDDSLPEADSALVQPRSAFALDSHPQDPTCEDKSPWSWIWNGRFLKADSAIAGTKQTTEKVVIVSVPGVLTELVNHRPVDAVPRLGQRAYEINSEGRSWELDDGPMGAVCELLWDVAVKEKIPLTSIASVKKSPDFPYAFDNGNPALVCNEGTQQLVQQHDSKVQRACHLCGHRPKGPNEWRAHISTHVLRSIRGVAENLHKPVGATLPCGLCASSGKPECEVSLVTKGTTTNVQTNCAMVVNITYKSAEHGSKATPCRNVPIVCKLCHPDAPRPGASQRAQWRYNMPEHLSTAHPEYASPLNPGGTRLPHEVWESMKVERMEELALGIPAAAVPVPFTDVAAPDEGVDRSNVVGKKRKKKDSTTTGARKR
;
A
#
# COMPACT_ATOMS: atom_id res chain seq x y z
N ARG A 1 32.79 2.25 5.37
CA ARG A 1 32.59 3.72 5.39
C ARG A 1 31.32 4.00 6.17
N VAL A 2 31.44 4.26 7.48
CA VAL A 2 30.31 4.51 8.38
C VAL A 2 29.71 5.86 7.99
N ARG A 3 28.44 5.90 7.56
CA ARG A 3 27.74 7.18 7.37
C ARG A 3 27.58 7.78 8.76
N GLY A 4 28.28 8.90 9.00
CA GLY A 4 28.18 9.64 10.24
C GLY A 4 26.74 9.95 10.58
N HIS A 5 26.42 9.89 11.86
CA HIS A 5 25.17 10.34 12.44
C HIS A 5 24.93 11.78 11.95
N THR A 6 24.01 11.97 11.01
CA THR A 6 23.63 13.32 10.57
C THR A 6 22.93 13.97 11.75
N LYS A 7 23.57 14.96 12.39
CA LYS A 7 22.85 15.90 13.25
C LYS A 7 21.74 16.51 12.39
N VAL A 8 20.50 16.12 12.67
CA VAL A 8 19.33 16.79 12.13
C VAL A 8 19.39 18.22 12.68
N ASN A 9 19.43 19.21 11.77
CA ASN A 9 19.54 20.65 12.02
C ASN A 9 20.93 21.22 12.35
N SER A 10 21.70 21.58 11.31
CA SER A 10 22.72 22.64 11.43
C SER A 10 22.84 23.56 10.22
N LYS A 11 21.86 23.57 9.30
CA LYS A 11 21.77 24.67 8.32
C LYS A 11 21.09 25.84 9.02
N LYS A 12 21.78 26.97 9.08
CA LYS A 12 21.26 28.27 9.55
C LYS A 12 19.87 28.48 8.94
N ARG A 13 18.85 28.42 9.78
CA ARG A 13 17.50 28.89 9.47
C ARG A 13 17.60 30.40 9.47
N ASP A 14 17.69 30.97 8.29
CA ASP A 14 17.26 32.35 8.11
C ASP A 14 15.72 32.32 8.10
N ASP A 15 15.13 33.17 8.95
CA ASP A 15 13.72 33.61 8.97
C ASP A 15 12.61 32.63 9.38
N VAL A 16 12.70 32.07 10.59
CA VAL A 16 11.47 31.82 11.38
C VAL A 16 11.68 32.39 12.77
N ASN A 17 11.08 33.56 13.03
CA ASN A 17 11.02 34.15 14.36
C ASN A 17 10.22 33.19 15.28
N PRO A 18 10.85 32.55 16.28
CA PRO A 18 10.15 31.63 17.19
C PRO A 18 9.12 32.35 18.08
N GLU A 19 9.16 33.69 18.16
CA GLU A 19 8.18 34.51 18.88
C GLU A 19 7.08 35.10 17.99
N ALA A 20 7.16 34.92 16.66
CA ALA A 20 5.98 35.13 15.83
C ALA A 20 5.03 33.97 16.13
N LEU A 21 4.17 34.16 17.13
CA LEU A 21 3.00 33.34 17.44
C LEU A 21 2.38 32.90 16.12
N LEU A 22 2.74 31.69 15.67
CA LEU A 22 2.30 31.15 14.41
C LEU A 22 0.79 31.12 14.52
N GLY A 23 0.09 31.91 13.69
CA GLY A 23 -1.36 32.01 13.78
C GLY A 23 -1.98 30.62 13.72
N ASP A 24 -3.12 30.44 14.41
CA ASP A 24 -3.80 29.16 14.71
C ASP A 24 -4.03 28.20 13.52
N ASN A 25 -3.74 28.64 12.29
CA ASN A 25 -3.88 27.89 11.05
C ASN A 25 -2.57 27.49 10.36
N THR A 26 -1.41 27.62 11.02
CA THR A 26 -0.11 27.23 10.44
C THR A 26 0.40 25.94 11.05
N PHE A 27 0.68 24.95 10.21
CA PHE A 27 1.32 23.70 10.59
C PHE A 27 2.81 23.74 10.26
N VAL A 28 3.67 23.35 11.21
CA VAL A 28 5.13 23.39 11.04
C VAL A 28 5.78 22.02 11.21
N VAL A 29 7.01 21.88 10.70
CA VAL A 29 7.81 20.68 10.96
C VAL A 29 8.07 20.56 12.46
N GLY A 30 7.65 19.44 13.04
CA GLY A 30 7.72 19.15 14.47
C GLY A 30 6.34 18.93 15.09
N ASP A 31 5.28 19.44 14.47
CA ASP A 31 3.91 19.32 14.95
C ASP A 31 3.37 17.89 14.79
N PRO A 32 2.53 17.41 15.72
CA PRO A 32 1.85 16.14 15.61
C PRO A 32 0.65 16.22 14.66
N PHE A 33 0.39 15.13 13.93
CA PHE A 33 -0.80 14.93 13.11
C PHE A 33 -1.30 13.49 13.21
N PHE A 34 -2.59 13.30 12.97
CA PHE A 34 -3.25 12.01 12.85
C PHE A 34 -3.22 11.52 11.41
N THR A 35 -3.08 10.20 11.21
CA THR A 35 -3.25 9.57 9.89
C THR A 35 -3.64 8.10 10.06
N LEU A 36 -4.13 7.46 8.99
CA LEU A 36 -4.39 6.02 8.97
C LEU A 36 -3.15 5.27 8.47
N LEU A 37 -2.77 4.20 9.17
CA LEU A 37 -1.70 3.30 8.77
C LEU A 37 -2.19 1.85 8.71
N ARG A 38 -1.63 1.09 7.76
CA ARG A 38 -1.88 -0.34 7.64
C ARG A 38 -0.87 -1.15 8.45
N THR A 39 -1.34 -2.09 9.23
CA THR A 39 -0.52 -3.11 9.86
C THR A 39 -1.09 -4.47 9.54
N ASP A 40 -0.38 -5.27 8.74
CA ASP A 40 -0.88 -6.55 8.24
C ASP A 40 -2.27 -6.42 7.58
N GLN A 41 -3.33 -6.84 8.28
CA GLN A 41 -4.72 -6.78 7.83
C GLN A 41 -5.57 -5.76 8.61
N THR A 42 -4.97 -4.94 9.48
CA THR A 42 -5.68 -3.89 10.23
C THR A 42 -5.35 -2.51 9.68
N LEU A 43 -6.34 -1.63 9.70
CA LEU A 43 -6.19 -0.21 9.46
C LEU A 43 -6.42 0.51 10.80
N SER A 44 -5.42 1.27 11.25
CA SER A 44 -5.45 1.89 12.59
C SER A 44 -5.00 3.34 12.52
N LEU A 45 -5.55 4.17 13.40
CA LEU A 45 -5.12 5.54 13.59
C LEU A 45 -3.71 5.57 14.19
N ALA A 46 -2.85 6.44 13.66
CA ALA A 46 -1.52 6.69 14.18
C ALA A 46 -1.35 8.18 14.49
N VAL A 47 -0.58 8.47 15.53
CA VAL A 47 -0.12 9.82 15.84
C VAL A 47 1.31 9.97 15.40
N VAL A 48 1.57 10.95 14.55
CA VAL A 48 2.83 11.09 13.84
C VAL A 48 3.39 12.48 14.09
N ARG A 49 4.63 12.57 14.55
CA ARG A 49 5.35 13.84 14.65
C ARG A 49 5.99 14.18 13.31
N SER A 50 5.62 15.32 12.74
CA SER A 50 6.15 15.77 11.46
C SER A 50 7.67 15.96 11.49
N THR A 51 8.34 15.43 10.48
CA THR A 51 9.79 15.59 10.24
C THR A 51 10.09 16.29 8.91
N ALA A 52 9.13 16.27 7.97
CA ALA A 52 9.23 16.97 6.71
C ALA A 52 7.84 17.24 6.13
N ILE A 53 7.70 18.41 5.50
CA ILE A 53 6.52 18.82 4.74
C ILE A 53 6.98 18.97 3.28
N HIS A 54 6.27 18.35 2.35
CA HIS A 54 6.50 18.54 0.92
C HIS A 54 5.22 19.03 0.25
N GLU A 55 5.32 20.06 -0.58
CA GLU A 55 4.24 20.61 -1.40
C GLU A 55 4.69 20.58 -2.86
N ASP A 56 3.98 19.83 -3.71
CA ASP A 56 4.36 19.56 -5.10
C ASP A 56 5.84 19.12 -5.26
N GLY A 57 6.34 18.33 -4.29
CA GLY A 57 7.72 17.83 -4.26
C GLY A 57 8.75 18.80 -3.68
N ILE A 58 8.36 20.05 -3.36
CA ILE A 58 9.23 21.06 -2.75
C ILE A 58 9.15 20.95 -1.22
N SER A 59 10.30 20.87 -0.54
CA SER A 59 10.36 20.85 0.92
C SER A 59 9.94 22.21 1.50
N ARG A 60 9.04 22.19 2.49
CA ARG A 60 8.58 23.36 3.24
C ARG A 60 8.92 23.23 4.72
N GLY A 61 9.13 24.36 5.40
CA GLY A 61 9.27 24.41 6.86
C GLY A 61 7.93 24.55 7.60
N SER A 62 6.93 25.12 6.93
CA SER A 62 5.57 25.34 7.39
C SER A 62 4.59 25.33 6.22
N ILE A 63 3.30 25.13 6.50
CA ILE A 63 2.21 25.16 5.52
C ILE A 63 0.90 25.54 6.23
N LEU A 64 -0.03 26.18 5.52
CA LEU A 64 -1.35 26.47 6.07
C LEU A 64 -2.18 25.19 6.18
N ALA A 65 -2.89 25.02 7.30
CA ALA A 65 -3.72 23.84 7.57
C ALA A 65 -4.76 23.55 6.46
N PRO A 66 -5.46 24.55 5.88
CA PRO A 66 -6.37 24.30 4.75
C PRO A 66 -5.67 23.76 3.50
N THR A 67 -4.40 24.13 3.26
CA THR A 67 -3.62 23.64 2.12
C THR A 67 -3.27 22.17 2.27
N ILE A 68 -3.05 21.68 3.50
CA ILE A 68 -2.79 20.26 3.76
C ILE A 68 -3.95 19.38 3.26
N ARG A 69 -5.19 19.83 3.51
CA ARG A 69 -6.42 19.12 3.14
C ARG A 69 -6.79 19.23 1.66
N ASN A 70 -6.14 20.12 0.92
CA ASN A 70 -6.41 20.31 -0.50
C ASN A 70 -5.70 19.24 -1.35
N THR A 71 -6.48 18.36 -1.98
CA THR A 71 -5.95 17.31 -2.87
C THR A 71 -5.15 17.85 -4.05
N GLN A 72 -5.46 19.05 -4.54
CA GLN A 72 -4.76 19.67 -5.66
C GLN A 72 -3.38 20.20 -5.28
N ALA A 73 -3.14 20.51 -4.00
CA ALA A 73 -1.85 21.00 -3.51
C ALA A 73 -0.78 19.89 -3.46
N LYS A 74 -1.17 18.61 -3.63
CA LYS A 74 -0.28 17.43 -3.63
C LYS A 74 0.66 17.40 -2.42
N VAL A 75 0.15 17.84 -1.27
CA VAL A 75 0.92 17.87 -0.03
C VAL A 75 1.25 16.44 0.40
N LYS A 76 2.47 16.23 0.86
CA LYS A 76 2.92 14.99 1.51
C LYS A 76 3.60 15.34 2.83
N LEU A 77 3.10 14.74 3.90
CA LEU A 77 3.71 14.82 5.22
C LEU A 77 4.56 13.59 5.46
N SER A 78 5.70 13.75 6.13
CA SER A 78 6.52 12.64 6.59
C SER A 78 6.86 12.81 8.06
N GLY A 79 6.84 11.73 8.82
CA GLY A 79 7.03 11.84 10.26
C GLY A 79 7.27 10.53 10.97
N GLN A 80 7.56 10.64 12.26
CA GLN A 80 7.87 9.54 13.16
C GLN A 80 6.63 9.19 13.99
N ILE A 81 6.28 7.92 14.05
CA ILE A 81 5.10 7.47 14.80
C ILE A 81 5.41 7.52 16.30
N LEU A 82 4.53 8.16 17.07
CA LEU A 82 4.63 8.25 18.53
C LEU A 82 4.22 6.92 19.18
N SER A 83 4.95 6.46 20.20
CA SER A 83 4.49 5.37 21.07
C SER A 83 3.61 5.95 22.17
N LEU A 84 2.32 5.58 22.17
CA LEU A 84 1.33 6.08 23.11
C LEU A 84 1.05 5.04 24.18
N THR A 85 0.66 5.51 25.36
CA THR A 85 0.26 4.68 26.49
C THR A 85 -1.09 5.16 26.99
N MET A 86 -2.04 4.24 27.07
CA MET A 86 -3.36 4.51 27.60
C MET A 86 -3.30 4.71 29.13
N VAL A 87 -4.01 5.72 29.60
CA VAL A 87 -4.13 6.09 31.01
C VAL A 87 -5.56 6.50 31.31
N PRO A 88 -6.04 6.38 32.57
CA PRO A 88 -7.33 6.94 32.95
C PRO A 88 -7.36 8.46 32.77
N THR A 89 -8.45 9.01 32.25
CA THR A 89 -8.69 10.46 32.11
C THR A 89 -8.74 11.11 33.49
N LEU A 90 -8.06 12.25 33.66
CA LEU A 90 -8.20 13.04 34.87
C LEU A 90 -9.52 13.80 34.83
N ASP A 91 -10.33 13.64 35.88
CA ASP A 91 -11.57 14.40 36.02
C ASP A 91 -11.23 15.81 36.51
N ASP A 92 -11.21 16.77 35.58
CA ASP A 92 -10.95 18.18 35.87
C ASP A 92 -12.03 18.82 36.76
N SER A 93 -13.13 18.11 37.03
CA SER A 93 -14.25 18.61 37.83
C SER A 93 -14.09 18.42 39.35
N LEU A 94 -13.06 17.71 39.81
CA LEU A 94 -12.80 17.60 41.25
C LEU A 94 -12.07 18.87 41.74
N PRO A 95 -12.71 19.71 42.58
CA PRO A 95 -12.02 20.86 43.17
C PRO A 95 -10.79 20.38 43.93
N GLU A 96 -9.72 21.18 43.92
CA GLU A 96 -8.41 20.96 44.58
C GLU A 96 -8.52 20.83 46.13
N ALA A 97 -9.36 19.94 46.63
CA ALA A 97 -9.51 19.65 48.04
C ALA A 97 -8.42 18.68 48.48
N ASP A 98 -7.45 19.22 49.22
CA ASP A 98 -6.42 18.57 50.04
C ASP A 98 -6.01 17.13 49.65
N SER A 99 -4.87 17.06 48.96
CA SER A 99 -4.14 15.84 48.54
C SER A 99 -3.65 14.98 49.72
N ALA A 100 -4.55 14.29 50.41
CA ALA A 100 -4.20 13.19 51.29
C ALA A 100 -5.19 12.03 51.11
N LEU A 101 -4.74 10.99 50.40
CA LEU A 101 -5.36 9.65 50.28
C LEU A 101 -6.49 9.49 49.25
N VAL A 102 -6.19 9.64 47.96
CA VAL A 102 -7.02 9.02 46.90
C VAL A 102 -6.65 7.55 46.79
N GLN A 103 -7.51 6.66 47.29
CA GLN A 103 -7.41 5.23 47.02
C GLN A 103 -7.86 4.93 45.58
N PRO A 104 -7.20 4.00 44.86
CA PRO A 104 -7.60 3.63 43.51
C PRO A 104 -9.00 3.01 43.52
N ARG A 105 -9.95 3.64 42.84
CA ARG A 105 -11.28 3.05 42.60
C ARG A 105 -11.11 1.77 41.78
N SER A 106 -11.64 0.67 42.31
CA SER A 106 -11.65 -0.65 41.68
C SER A 106 -12.35 -0.62 40.30
N ALA A 107 -11.60 -0.95 39.25
CA ALA A 107 -11.99 -0.84 37.84
C ALA A 107 -12.89 -1.99 37.32
N PHE A 108 -13.76 -2.56 38.14
CA PHE A 108 -14.58 -3.72 37.75
C PHE A 108 -16.09 -3.44 37.89
N ALA A 109 -16.67 -2.80 36.88
CA ALA A 109 -18.08 -2.95 36.50
C ALA A 109 -18.32 -2.29 35.13
N LEU A 110 -17.95 -2.97 34.04
CA LEU A 110 -18.49 -2.70 32.70
C LEU A 110 -19.69 -3.63 32.51
N ASP A 111 -20.88 -3.17 32.87
CA ASP A 111 -22.12 -3.77 32.38
C ASP A 111 -23.05 -2.65 31.90
N SER A 112 -23.53 -2.84 30.69
CA SER A 112 -24.24 -1.94 29.79
C SER A 112 -25.52 -1.31 30.37
N HIS A 113 -25.60 0.02 30.37
CA HIS A 113 -26.83 0.79 30.52
C HIS A 113 -27.19 1.51 29.19
N PRO A 114 -28.47 1.73 28.85
CA PRO A 114 -28.86 2.42 27.62
C PRO A 114 -28.51 3.91 27.72
N GLN A 115 -27.66 4.38 26.82
CA GLN A 115 -27.14 5.74 26.80
C GLN A 115 -28.17 6.76 26.29
N ASP A 116 -28.25 7.89 27.01
CA ASP A 116 -28.89 9.12 26.57
C ASP A 116 -27.94 9.85 25.59
N PRO A 117 -28.34 10.08 24.32
CA PRO A 117 -27.45 10.59 23.28
C PRO A 117 -27.00 12.05 23.44
N THR A 118 -27.39 12.75 24.50
CA THR A 118 -26.98 14.15 24.74
C THR A 118 -25.91 14.32 25.81
N CYS A 119 -25.58 13.27 26.56
CA CYS A 119 -24.40 13.29 27.41
C CYS A 119 -23.20 12.95 26.52
N GLU A 120 -22.36 13.94 26.21
CA GLU A 120 -21.02 13.67 25.69
C GLU A 120 -20.24 12.93 26.79
N ASP A 121 -20.47 11.62 26.90
CA ASP A 121 -19.75 10.73 27.80
C ASP A 121 -18.29 10.78 27.38
N LYS A 122 -17.53 11.65 28.04
CA LYS A 122 -16.08 11.73 27.87
C LYS A 122 -15.52 10.33 28.13
N SER A 123 -14.73 9.82 27.20
CA SER A 123 -14.08 8.53 27.39
C SER A 123 -13.31 8.54 28.72
N PRO A 124 -13.43 7.49 29.55
CA PRO A 124 -12.67 7.40 30.79
C PRO A 124 -11.17 7.16 30.57
N TRP A 125 -10.73 7.13 29.31
CA TRP A 125 -9.37 6.92 28.88
C TRP A 125 -8.82 8.08 28.06
N SER A 126 -7.53 8.32 28.22
CA SER A 126 -6.72 9.21 27.39
C SER A 126 -5.41 8.52 27.02
N TRP A 127 -4.74 9.05 26.00
CA TRP A 127 -3.48 8.54 25.48
C TRP A 127 -2.36 9.54 25.73
N ILE A 128 -1.30 9.12 26.43
CA ILE A 128 -0.12 9.95 26.66
C ILE A 128 1.05 9.45 25.81
N TRP A 129 1.76 10.36 25.15
CA TRP A 129 3.03 10.02 24.51
C TRP A 129 4.11 9.70 25.56
N ASN A 130 4.69 8.51 25.49
CA ASN A 130 5.65 8.02 26.50
C ASN A 130 7.11 8.47 26.27
N GLY A 131 7.32 9.40 25.34
CA GLY A 131 8.63 9.93 24.95
C GLY A 131 9.32 9.14 23.83
N ARG A 132 8.85 7.93 23.51
CA ARG A 132 9.47 7.08 22.48
C ARG A 132 8.78 7.23 21.12
N PHE A 133 9.55 6.92 20.08
CA PHE A 133 9.02 6.69 18.74
C PHE A 133 8.98 5.20 18.44
N LEU A 134 8.07 4.82 17.55
CA LEU A 134 8.00 3.46 17.00
C LEU A 134 9.34 3.08 16.38
N LYS A 135 9.92 1.97 16.81
CA LYS A 135 11.16 1.41 16.24
C LYS A 135 10.85 0.08 15.55
N ALA A 136 11.56 -0.20 14.47
CA ALA A 136 11.47 -1.48 13.77
C ALA A 136 12.85 -2.02 13.40
N ASP A 137 12.95 -3.35 13.34
CA ASP A 137 14.15 -4.03 12.89
C ASP A 137 14.47 -3.70 11.43
N SER A 138 15.68 -3.16 11.24
CA SER A 138 16.27 -2.87 9.94
C SER A 138 17.49 -3.75 9.73
N ALA A 139 17.42 -4.65 8.74
CA ALA A 139 18.58 -5.46 8.38
C ALA A 139 19.73 -4.57 7.89
N ILE A 140 20.92 -4.76 8.44
CA ILE A 140 22.13 -4.11 7.92
C ILE A 140 22.59 -4.90 6.69
N ALA A 141 22.56 -4.25 5.52
CA ALA A 141 22.96 -4.87 4.26
C ALA A 141 24.34 -5.55 4.35
N GLY A 142 24.38 -6.83 4.01
CA GLY A 142 25.61 -7.64 4.05
C GLY A 142 25.90 -8.34 5.39
N THR A 143 25.04 -8.18 6.40
CA THR A 143 25.19 -8.86 7.69
C THR A 143 23.90 -9.58 8.10
N LYS A 144 23.99 -10.51 9.06
CA LYS A 144 22.82 -11.11 9.73
C LYS A 144 22.31 -10.25 10.90
N GLN A 145 22.93 -9.10 11.16
CA GLN A 145 22.55 -8.23 12.26
C GLN A 145 21.42 -7.30 11.85
N THR A 146 20.48 -7.09 12.76
CA THR A 146 19.43 -6.06 12.66
C THR A 146 19.80 -4.90 13.58
N THR A 147 19.40 -3.69 13.18
CA THR A 147 19.39 -2.52 14.06
C THR A 147 17.98 -1.99 14.16
N GLU A 148 17.60 -1.56 15.35
CA GLU A 148 16.35 -0.83 15.54
C GLU A 148 16.50 0.57 14.95
N LYS A 149 15.56 0.94 14.08
CA LYS A 149 15.46 2.30 13.53
C LYS A 149 14.07 2.85 13.77
N VAL A 150 14.01 4.15 14.03
CA VAL A 150 12.73 4.87 14.11
C VAL A 150 12.01 4.72 12.77
N VAL A 151 10.75 4.32 12.83
CA VAL A 151 9.88 4.19 11.66
C VAL A 151 9.47 5.59 11.20
N ILE A 152 9.78 5.91 9.94
CA ILE A 152 9.32 7.12 9.27
C ILE A 152 8.29 6.74 8.23
N VAL A 153 7.11 7.34 8.31
CA VAL A 153 6.04 7.18 7.31
C VAL A 153 5.92 8.44 6.47
N SER A 154 5.46 8.28 5.22
CA SER A 154 5.05 9.39 4.37
C SER A 154 3.62 9.17 3.92
N VAL A 155 2.77 10.16 4.13
CA VAL A 155 1.33 10.10 3.86
C VAL A 155 0.86 11.32 3.04
N PRO A 156 -0.19 11.19 2.21
CA PRO A 156 -0.82 12.33 1.56
C PRO A 156 -1.42 13.28 2.59
N GLY A 157 -1.27 14.60 2.40
CA GLY A 157 -1.82 15.61 3.31
C GLY A 157 -3.35 15.52 3.48
N VAL A 158 -4.07 15.15 2.42
CA VAL A 158 -5.53 14.93 2.50
C VAL A 158 -5.93 13.83 3.48
N LEU A 159 -5.04 12.87 3.78
CA LEU A 159 -5.28 11.81 4.75
C LEU A 159 -4.62 12.12 6.10
N THR A 160 -4.62 13.40 6.49
CA THR A 160 -4.09 13.86 7.77
C THR A 160 -5.02 14.83 8.46
N GLU A 161 -5.08 14.73 9.77
CA GLU A 161 -5.82 15.65 10.64
C GLU A 161 -4.90 16.22 11.70
N LEU A 162 -5.08 17.51 12.02
CA LEU A 162 -4.23 18.17 13.01
C LEU A 162 -4.59 17.70 14.41
N VAL A 163 -3.57 17.50 15.24
CA VAL A 163 -3.74 16.97 16.58
C VAL A 163 -4.00 18.11 17.55
N ASN A 164 -5.20 18.13 18.12
CA ASN A 164 -5.46 18.91 19.33
C ASN A 164 -4.99 18.09 20.54
N HIS A 165 -3.92 18.55 21.20
CA HIS A 165 -3.32 17.87 22.34
C HIS A 165 -3.24 18.80 23.54
N ARG A 166 -3.32 18.22 24.74
CA ARG A 166 -3.14 18.94 26.00
C ARG A 166 -1.75 18.66 26.57
N PRO A 167 -0.96 19.68 26.96
CA PRO A 167 0.27 19.44 27.71
C PRO A 167 -0.08 18.93 29.12
N VAL A 168 0.59 17.87 29.57
CA VAL A 168 0.38 17.27 30.89
C VAL A 168 1.69 16.90 31.58
N ASP A 169 1.66 16.81 32.91
CA ASP A 169 2.72 16.12 33.66
C ASP A 169 2.56 14.61 33.48
N ALA A 170 3.44 14.04 32.66
CA ALA A 170 3.31 12.66 32.18
C ALA A 170 3.95 11.66 33.14
N VAL A 171 5.01 12.05 33.86
CA VAL A 171 5.78 11.13 34.71
C VAL A 171 4.92 10.49 35.81
N PRO A 172 4.11 11.24 36.58
CA PRO A 172 3.25 10.65 37.61
C PRO A 172 2.21 9.68 37.03
N ARG A 173 1.74 9.92 35.80
CA ARG A 173 0.67 9.14 35.17
C ARG A 173 1.17 7.89 34.45
N LEU A 174 2.39 7.94 33.92
CA LEU A 174 3.01 6.81 33.21
C LEU A 174 3.78 5.88 34.15
N GLY A 175 4.31 6.39 35.26
CA GLY A 175 5.16 5.63 36.18
C GLY A 175 6.38 5.05 35.46
N GLN A 176 6.61 3.74 35.59
CA GLN A 176 7.74 3.05 34.93
C GLN A 176 7.65 3.04 33.39
N ARG A 177 6.50 3.44 32.82
CA ARG A 177 6.30 3.55 31.37
C ARG A 177 6.76 4.90 30.82
N ALA A 178 7.24 5.83 31.66
CA ALA A 178 7.89 7.07 31.22
C ALA A 178 9.35 6.78 30.84
N TYR A 179 9.62 6.61 29.54
CA TYR A 179 10.96 6.21 29.08
C TYR A 179 11.85 7.39 28.70
N GLU A 180 11.39 8.22 27.76
CA GLU A 180 12.18 9.28 27.12
C GLU A 180 11.45 10.63 27.20
N ILE A 181 10.73 10.88 28.30
CA ILE A 181 10.08 12.17 28.57
C ILE A 181 11.16 13.24 28.79
N ASN A 182 10.86 14.49 28.43
CA ASN A 182 11.79 15.61 28.62
C ASN A 182 12.15 15.83 30.10
N SER A 183 13.15 16.67 30.36
CA SER A 183 13.61 16.99 31.71
C SER A 183 12.57 17.65 32.61
N GLU A 184 11.50 18.20 32.03
CA GLU A 184 10.38 18.80 32.76
C GLU A 184 9.29 17.77 33.13
N GLY A 185 9.42 16.51 32.69
CA GLY A 185 8.40 15.48 32.92
C GLY A 185 7.12 15.68 32.10
N ARG A 186 7.09 16.65 31.18
CA ARG A 186 5.89 17.03 30.43
C ARG A 186 5.76 16.29 29.10
N SER A 187 4.54 15.93 28.74
CA SER A 187 4.22 15.32 27.44
C SER A 187 2.87 15.79 26.92
N TRP A 188 2.39 15.13 25.88
CA TRP A 188 1.10 15.37 25.25
C TRP A 188 0.09 14.29 25.66
N GLU A 189 -1.08 14.73 26.08
CA GLU A 189 -2.28 13.91 26.27
C GLU A 189 -3.26 14.13 25.12
N LEU A 190 -3.91 13.05 24.71
CA LEU A 190 -4.90 12.99 23.65
C LEU A 190 -6.14 12.26 24.17
N ASP A 191 -7.31 12.83 23.97
CA ASP A 191 -8.55 12.22 24.42
C ASP A 191 -8.98 11.10 23.47
N ASP A 192 -9.34 9.94 24.03
CA ASP A 192 -9.67 8.73 23.27
C ASP A 192 -10.91 8.90 22.38
N GLY A 193 -11.96 9.57 22.88
CA GLY A 193 -13.19 9.84 22.14
C GLY A 193 -12.93 10.64 20.84
N PRO A 194 -12.34 11.84 20.92
CA PRO A 194 -11.93 12.62 19.75
C PRO A 194 -11.01 11.86 18.79
N MET A 195 -10.06 11.05 19.29
CA MET A 195 -9.22 10.22 18.43
C MET A 195 -10.06 9.21 17.63
N GLY A 196 -11.04 8.55 18.26
CA GLY A 196 -11.99 7.67 17.57
C GLY A 196 -12.75 8.39 16.45
N ALA A 197 -13.28 9.59 16.72
CA ALA A 197 -13.98 10.39 15.72
C ALA A 197 -13.07 10.81 14.54
N VAL A 198 -11.80 11.14 14.81
CA VAL A 198 -10.82 11.45 13.76
C VAL A 198 -10.50 10.21 12.91
N CYS A 199 -10.49 9.02 13.50
CA CYS A 199 -10.29 7.76 12.77
C CYS A 199 -11.37 7.55 11.71
N GLU A 200 -12.64 7.73 12.09
CA GLU A 200 -13.78 7.63 11.17
C GLU A 200 -13.76 8.74 10.11
N LEU A 201 -13.48 9.98 10.51
CA LEU A 201 -13.35 11.12 9.59
C LEU A 201 -12.29 10.85 8.51
N LEU A 202 -11.10 10.40 8.90
CA LEU A 202 -10.03 10.09 7.96
C LEU A 202 -10.40 8.95 7.01
N TRP A 203 -11.20 7.99 7.50
CA TRP A 203 -11.69 6.91 6.66
C TRP A 203 -12.71 7.41 5.62
N ASP A 204 -13.66 8.23 6.04
CA ASP A 204 -14.62 8.86 5.13
C ASP A 204 -13.92 9.69 4.05
N VAL A 205 -12.87 10.42 4.42
CA VAL A 205 -12.01 11.14 3.47
C VAL A 205 -11.33 10.18 2.51
N ALA A 206 -10.76 9.06 2.99
CA ALA A 206 -10.15 8.06 2.13
C ALA A 206 -11.14 7.48 1.11
N VAL A 207 -12.37 7.19 1.53
CA VAL A 207 -13.44 6.68 0.67
C VAL A 207 -13.89 7.73 -0.34
N LYS A 208 -14.17 8.96 0.12
CA LYS A 208 -14.61 10.09 -0.72
C LYS A 208 -13.59 10.42 -1.81
N GLU A 209 -12.31 10.49 -1.44
CA GLU A 209 -11.20 10.80 -2.34
C GLU A 209 -10.71 9.57 -3.11
N LYS A 210 -11.36 8.41 -2.94
CA LYS A 210 -11.05 7.13 -3.61
C LYS A 210 -9.58 6.72 -3.44
N ILE A 211 -9.02 6.98 -2.26
CA ILE A 211 -7.64 6.64 -1.93
C ILE A 211 -7.50 5.12 -1.89
N PRO A 212 -6.66 4.50 -2.74
CA PRO A 212 -6.48 3.05 -2.72
C PRO A 212 -5.90 2.59 -1.37
N LEU A 213 -6.44 1.54 -0.76
CA LEU A 213 -5.89 0.99 0.49
C LEU A 213 -4.40 0.64 0.37
N THR A 214 -3.96 0.19 -0.81
CA THR A 214 -2.55 -0.11 -1.10
C THR A 214 -1.63 1.12 -1.04
N SER A 215 -2.18 2.31 -1.24
CA SER A 215 -1.47 3.60 -1.16
C SER A 215 -1.33 4.13 0.27
N ILE A 216 -2.17 3.65 1.21
CA ILE A 216 -2.02 3.96 2.63
C ILE A 216 -0.72 3.31 3.12
N ALA A 217 0.10 4.10 3.82
CA ALA A 217 1.39 3.66 4.32
C ALA A 217 1.23 2.41 5.21
N SER A 218 2.12 1.43 5.01
CA SER A 218 2.11 0.19 5.78
C SER A 218 3.32 0.12 6.70
N VAL A 219 3.06 -0.27 7.94
CA VAL A 219 4.06 -0.52 8.98
C VAL A 219 3.97 -1.96 9.45
N LYS A 220 5.10 -2.50 9.92
CA LYS A 220 5.10 -3.84 10.52
C LYS A 220 4.49 -3.77 11.92
N LYS A 221 3.77 -4.82 12.31
CA LYS A 221 3.30 -4.96 13.68
C LYS A 221 4.48 -4.96 14.65
N SER A 222 4.31 -4.26 15.76
CA SER A 222 5.29 -4.15 16.84
C SER A 222 4.59 -4.10 18.20
N PRO A 223 5.31 -4.12 19.32
CA PRO A 223 4.70 -3.94 20.64
C PRO A 223 4.03 -2.57 20.84
N ASP A 224 4.48 -1.54 20.13
CA ASP A 224 4.03 -0.15 20.28
C ASP A 224 2.99 0.27 19.22
N PHE A 225 2.74 -0.55 18.19
CA PHE A 225 1.78 -0.26 17.13
C PHE A 225 1.27 -1.52 16.39
N PRO A 226 -0.04 -1.66 16.10
CA PRO A 226 -1.15 -0.77 16.46
C PRO A 226 -1.23 -0.52 17.97
N TYR A 227 -1.73 0.65 18.36
CA TYR A 227 -1.98 0.93 19.78
C TYR A 227 -2.93 -0.13 20.34
N ALA A 228 -2.80 -0.44 21.62
CA ALA A 228 -3.57 -1.50 22.25
C ALA A 228 -4.08 -1.07 23.62
N PHE A 229 -5.24 -1.59 24.00
CA PHE A 229 -5.74 -1.53 25.36
C PHE A 229 -4.87 -2.41 26.28
N ASP A 230 -5.01 -2.27 27.60
CA ASP A 230 -4.24 -3.05 28.57
C ASP A 230 -4.50 -4.58 28.47
N ASN A 231 -5.61 -4.99 27.86
CA ASN A 231 -5.91 -6.39 27.56
C ASN A 231 -5.18 -6.93 26.29
N GLY A 232 -4.40 -6.09 25.61
CA GLY A 232 -3.68 -6.42 24.38
C GLY A 232 -4.51 -6.38 23.10
N ASN A 233 -5.81 -6.07 23.17
CA ASN A 233 -6.64 -5.87 21.99
C ASN A 233 -6.26 -4.55 21.30
N PRO A 234 -6.24 -4.51 19.96
CA PRO A 234 -5.92 -3.29 19.24
C PRO A 234 -6.98 -2.21 19.53
N ALA A 235 -6.50 -1.00 19.79
CA ALA A 235 -7.29 0.20 19.98
C ALA A 235 -7.20 1.08 18.72
N LEU A 236 -8.11 2.06 18.60
CA LEU A 236 -8.11 3.05 17.52
C LEU A 236 -8.07 2.40 16.13
N VAL A 237 -8.82 1.30 15.97
CA VAL A 237 -8.96 0.55 14.73
C VAL A 237 -10.09 1.16 13.90
N CYS A 238 -9.82 1.47 12.65
CA CYS A 238 -10.86 1.78 11.66
C CYS A 238 -11.50 0.44 11.26
N ASN A 239 -12.71 0.15 11.75
CA ASN A 239 -13.34 -1.16 11.58
C ASN A 239 -13.71 -1.43 10.12
N GLU A 240 -14.32 -0.45 9.46
CA GLU A 240 -14.77 -0.48 8.07
C GLU A 240 -13.57 -0.64 7.14
N GLY A 241 -12.53 0.18 7.34
CA GLY A 241 -11.30 0.10 6.57
C GLY A 241 -10.53 -1.20 6.80
N THR A 242 -10.52 -1.72 8.03
CA THR A 242 -9.97 -3.05 8.36
C THR A 242 -10.76 -4.15 7.66
N GLN A 243 -12.08 -4.12 7.69
CA GLN A 243 -12.93 -5.09 7.01
C GLN A 243 -12.68 -5.09 5.50
N GLN A 244 -12.58 -3.91 4.89
CA GLN A 244 -12.26 -3.78 3.47
C GLN A 244 -10.84 -4.28 3.16
N LEU A 245 -9.88 -4.02 4.04
CA LEU A 245 -8.50 -4.49 3.90
C LEU A 245 -8.42 -6.03 3.98
N VAL A 246 -9.10 -6.64 4.94
CA VAL A 246 -9.21 -8.11 5.07
C VAL A 246 -9.82 -8.72 3.81
N GLN A 247 -10.90 -8.13 3.30
CA GLN A 247 -11.54 -8.58 2.05
C GLN A 247 -10.60 -8.48 0.83
N GLN A 248 -9.68 -7.51 0.81
CA GLN A 248 -8.71 -7.34 -0.28
C GLN A 248 -7.48 -8.26 -0.15
N HIS A 249 -6.95 -8.44 1.06
CA HIS A 249 -5.63 -9.04 1.28
C HIS A 249 -5.63 -10.46 1.84
N ASP A 250 -6.75 -10.97 2.36
CA ASP A 250 -6.74 -12.32 2.87
C ASP A 250 -6.70 -13.35 1.74
N SER A 251 -5.50 -13.82 1.43
CA SER A 251 -5.25 -14.92 0.49
C SER A 251 -5.98 -16.22 0.86
N LYS A 252 -6.44 -16.36 2.11
CA LYS A 252 -7.25 -17.49 2.58
C LYS A 252 -8.75 -17.25 2.43
N VAL A 253 -9.21 -16.00 2.40
CA VAL A 253 -10.61 -15.70 2.10
C VAL A 253 -10.81 -15.95 0.61
N GLN A 254 -11.42 -17.09 0.32
CA GLN A 254 -11.88 -17.43 -1.02
C GLN A 254 -12.97 -16.45 -1.44
N ARG A 255 -12.57 -15.36 -2.09
CA ARG A 255 -13.49 -14.38 -2.65
C ARG A 255 -14.26 -14.98 -3.82
N ALA A 256 -15.57 -14.73 -3.86
CA ALA A 256 -16.39 -15.10 -5.00
C ALA A 256 -16.15 -14.15 -6.17
N CYS A 257 -16.04 -14.70 -7.36
CA CYS A 257 -15.96 -13.98 -8.61
C CYS A 257 -17.24 -13.14 -8.76
N HIS A 258 -17.10 -11.84 -8.89
CA HIS A 258 -18.26 -10.96 -9.07
C HIS A 258 -18.93 -11.11 -10.44
N LEU A 259 -18.30 -11.82 -11.38
CA LEU A 259 -18.86 -12.15 -12.69
C LEU A 259 -19.69 -13.42 -12.64
N CYS A 260 -19.27 -14.49 -11.95
CA CYS A 260 -19.95 -15.80 -12.02
C CYS A 260 -20.20 -16.49 -10.66
N GLY A 261 -19.78 -15.89 -9.55
CA GLY A 261 -19.92 -16.44 -8.20
C GLY A 261 -18.88 -17.52 -7.81
N HIS A 262 -18.10 -18.05 -8.76
CA HIS A 262 -17.07 -19.06 -8.47
C HIS A 262 -16.01 -18.55 -7.48
N ARG A 263 -15.45 -19.41 -6.63
CA ARG A 263 -14.49 -19.04 -5.57
C ARG A 263 -13.11 -19.66 -5.83
N PRO A 264 -12.20 -18.98 -6.57
CA PRO A 264 -10.83 -19.44 -6.76
C PRO A 264 -10.08 -19.60 -5.43
N LYS A 265 -9.21 -20.61 -5.32
CA LYS A 265 -8.55 -20.96 -4.04
C LYS A 265 -7.40 -20.03 -3.66
N GLY A 266 -6.94 -19.17 -4.57
CA GLY A 266 -5.88 -18.22 -4.27
C GLY A 266 -5.63 -17.16 -5.35
N PRO A 267 -4.65 -16.27 -5.11
CA PRO A 267 -4.30 -15.14 -5.98
C PRO A 267 -4.11 -15.49 -7.46
N ASN A 268 -3.30 -16.52 -7.74
CA ASN A 268 -2.96 -16.91 -9.10
C ASN A 268 -4.15 -17.53 -9.84
N GLU A 269 -4.96 -18.32 -9.14
CA GLU A 269 -6.21 -18.88 -9.68
C GLU A 269 -7.23 -17.79 -9.94
N TRP A 270 -7.33 -16.78 -9.06
CA TRP A 270 -8.22 -15.64 -9.29
C TRP A 270 -7.91 -14.92 -10.59
N ARG A 271 -6.65 -14.53 -10.79
CA ARG A 271 -6.23 -13.85 -12.02
C ARG A 271 -6.55 -14.70 -13.26
N ALA A 272 -6.18 -15.99 -13.21
CA ALA A 272 -6.44 -16.91 -14.32
C ALA A 272 -7.95 -17.04 -14.61
N HIS A 273 -8.76 -17.13 -13.56
CA HIS A 273 -10.22 -17.21 -13.65
C HIS A 273 -10.83 -15.95 -14.30
N ILE A 274 -10.50 -14.75 -13.80
CA ILE A 274 -10.99 -13.49 -14.41
C ILE A 274 -10.50 -13.34 -15.85
N SER A 275 -9.25 -13.69 -16.11
CA SER A 275 -8.69 -13.62 -17.46
C SER A 275 -9.35 -14.61 -18.43
N THR A 276 -9.89 -15.72 -17.93
CA THR A 276 -10.69 -16.65 -18.73
C THR A 276 -11.95 -15.96 -19.23
N HIS A 277 -12.68 -15.25 -18.36
CA HIS A 277 -13.85 -14.46 -18.74
C HIS A 277 -13.49 -13.37 -19.76
N VAL A 278 -12.39 -12.65 -19.52
CA VAL A 278 -11.91 -11.63 -20.47
C VAL A 278 -11.66 -12.23 -21.85
N LEU A 279 -10.91 -13.33 -21.94
CA LEU A 279 -10.59 -13.93 -23.24
C LEU A 279 -11.83 -14.52 -23.92
N ARG A 280 -12.71 -15.20 -23.17
CA ARG A 280 -13.98 -15.73 -23.71
C ARG A 280 -14.86 -14.63 -24.26
N SER A 281 -14.96 -13.50 -23.56
CA SER A 281 -15.67 -12.31 -24.04
C SER A 281 -15.04 -11.76 -25.33
N ILE A 282 -13.71 -11.61 -25.41
CA ILE A 282 -13.00 -11.18 -26.64
C ILE A 282 -13.25 -12.13 -27.81
N ARG A 283 -13.42 -13.43 -27.54
CA ARG A 283 -13.73 -14.46 -28.55
C ARG A 283 -15.21 -14.63 -28.85
N GLY A 284 -16.09 -13.81 -28.27
CA GLY A 284 -17.54 -13.93 -28.47
C GLY A 284 -18.13 -15.23 -27.92
N VAL A 285 -17.46 -15.88 -26.96
CA VAL A 285 -17.97 -17.08 -26.29
C VAL A 285 -18.96 -16.67 -25.22
N ALA A 286 -20.23 -17.05 -25.39
CA ALA A 286 -21.27 -16.76 -24.42
C ALA A 286 -20.99 -17.42 -23.05
N GLU A 287 -21.24 -16.67 -21.98
CA GLU A 287 -21.10 -17.11 -20.60
C GLU A 287 -22.29 -16.62 -19.75
N ASN A 288 -22.72 -17.42 -18.78
CA ASN A 288 -23.75 -17.04 -17.83
C ASN A 288 -23.10 -16.23 -16.69
N LEU A 289 -22.93 -14.93 -16.91
CA LEU A 289 -22.33 -14.02 -15.93
C LEU A 289 -23.41 -13.16 -15.26
N HIS A 290 -23.29 -12.93 -13.95
CA HIS A 290 -24.04 -11.94 -13.18
C HIS A 290 -23.76 -10.51 -13.66
N LYS A 291 -22.56 -10.25 -14.18
CA LYS A 291 -22.14 -8.97 -14.75
C LYS A 291 -21.33 -9.19 -16.02
N PRO A 292 -21.52 -8.38 -17.08
CA PRO A 292 -20.74 -8.51 -18.30
C PRO A 292 -19.28 -8.11 -18.07
N VAL A 293 -18.38 -8.67 -18.86
CA VAL A 293 -17.00 -8.18 -19.01
C VAL A 293 -17.05 -6.80 -19.69
N GLY A 294 -16.18 -5.88 -19.28
CA GLY A 294 -16.06 -4.56 -19.86
C GLY A 294 -15.65 -4.61 -21.34
N ALA A 295 -16.23 -3.70 -22.14
CA ALA A 295 -16.12 -3.75 -23.60
C ALA A 295 -14.74 -3.32 -24.14
N THR A 296 -14.04 -2.42 -23.45
CA THR A 296 -12.80 -1.80 -23.95
C THR A 296 -11.65 -1.99 -22.97
N LEU A 297 -10.56 -2.61 -23.41
CA LEU A 297 -9.36 -2.87 -22.61
C LEU A 297 -9.66 -3.34 -21.16
N PRO A 298 -10.48 -4.39 -20.96
CA PRO A 298 -10.92 -4.81 -19.63
C PRO A 298 -9.74 -5.19 -18.72
N CYS A 299 -9.82 -4.84 -17.44
CA CYS A 299 -8.79 -5.15 -16.47
C CYS A 299 -8.65 -6.66 -16.24
N GLY A 300 -7.44 -7.22 -16.30
CA GLY A 300 -7.18 -8.64 -16.02
C GLY A 300 -7.43 -9.10 -14.57
N LEU A 301 -7.82 -8.19 -13.66
CA LEU A 301 -8.11 -8.48 -12.25
C LEU A 301 -9.58 -8.35 -11.87
N CYS A 302 -10.30 -7.42 -12.50
CA CYS A 302 -11.72 -7.17 -12.20
C CYS A 302 -12.62 -7.18 -13.45
N ALA A 303 -12.08 -7.43 -14.64
CA ALA A 303 -12.76 -7.40 -15.94
C ALA A 303 -13.52 -6.10 -16.28
N SER A 304 -13.44 -5.05 -15.45
CA SER A 304 -14.05 -3.75 -15.74
C SER A 304 -13.19 -2.94 -16.71
N SER A 305 -13.84 -2.08 -17.51
CA SER A 305 -13.20 -1.14 -18.44
C SER A 305 -13.22 0.30 -17.93
N GLY A 306 -12.33 1.14 -18.43
CA GLY A 306 -12.38 2.61 -18.27
C GLY A 306 -12.11 3.15 -16.86
N LYS A 307 -11.71 2.29 -15.91
CA LYS A 307 -11.43 2.68 -14.52
C LYS A 307 -9.98 3.13 -14.35
N PRO A 308 -9.69 4.39 -13.97
CA PRO A 308 -8.32 4.86 -13.75
C PRO A 308 -7.54 4.01 -12.74
N GLU A 309 -8.21 3.51 -11.69
CA GLU A 309 -7.61 2.62 -10.70
C GLU A 309 -7.17 1.27 -11.27
N CYS A 310 -7.74 0.85 -12.41
CA CYS A 310 -7.39 -0.39 -13.10
C CYS A 310 -6.22 -0.23 -14.07
N GLU A 311 -5.67 0.98 -14.21
CA GLU A 311 -4.42 1.17 -14.92
C GLU A 311 -3.32 0.31 -14.27
N VAL A 312 -2.45 -0.23 -15.13
CA VAL A 312 -1.42 -1.16 -14.72
C VAL A 312 -0.06 -0.71 -15.23
N SER A 313 0.93 -0.82 -14.36
CA SER A 313 2.32 -0.56 -14.69
C SER A 313 3.22 -1.66 -14.17
N LEU A 314 4.40 -1.79 -14.78
CA LEU A 314 5.44 -2.72 -14.38
C LEU A 314 6.65 -1.96 -13.84
N VAL A 315 7.19 -2.44 -12.73
CA VAL A 315 8.49 -2.01 -12.20
C VAL A 315 9.44 -3.19 -12.20
N THR A 316 10.47 -3.10 -13.02
CA THR A 316 11.50 -4.14 -13.13
C THR A 316 12.76 -3.75 -12.39
N LYS A 317 13.18 -4.58 -11.42
CA LYS A 317 14.43 -4.42 -10.65
C LYS A 317 15.23 -5.72 -10.73
N GLY A 318 16.28 -5.73 -11.55
CA GLY A 318 17.05 -6.94 -11.82
C GLY A 318 16.20 -7.99 -12.53
N THR A 319 16.00 -9.15 -11.88
CA THR A 319 15.18 -10.25 -12.43
C THR A 319 13.73 -10.26 -11.92
N THR A 320 13.38 -9.30 -11.05
CA THR A 320 12.06 -9.22 -10.44
C THR A 320 11.23 -8.16 -11.13
N THR A 321 10.05 -8.55 -11.61
CA THR A 321 9.04 -7.66 -12.19
C THR A 321 7.86 -7.60 -11.24
N ASN A 322 7.55 -6.40 -10.75
CA ASN A 322 6.40 -6.15 -9.90
C ASN A 322 5.29 -5.50 -10.71
N VAL A 323 4.07 -6.03 -10.57
CA VAL A 323 2.87 -5.43 -11.13
C VAL A 323 2.36 -4.36 -10.16
N GLN A 324 2.14 -3.15 -10.64
CA GLN A 324 1.55 -2.04 -9.89
C GLN A 324 0.18 -1.72 -10.48
N THR A 325 -0.84 -1.68 -9.63
CA THR A 325 -2.20 -1.26 -9.98
C THR A 325 -2.95 -0.91 -8.71
N ASN A 326 -3.92 -0.01 -8.83
CA ASN A 326 -4.82 0.38 -7.74
C ASN A 326 -6.17 -0.35 -7.82
N CYS A 327 -6.27 -1.36 -8.69
CA CYS A 327 -7.50 -2.12 -8.87
C CYS A 327 -7.96 -2.69 -7.53
N ALA A 328 -9.23 -2.49 -7.17
CA ALA A 328 -9.79 -3.01 -5.92
C ALA A 328 -9.70 -4.55 -5.83
N MET A 329 -9.55 -5.24 -6.95
CA MET A 329 -9.38 -6.70 -7.03
C MET A 329 -7.91 -7.11 -7.17
N VAL A 330 -6.94 -6.23 -6.88
CA VAL A 330 -5.52 -6.55 -6.95
C VAL A 330 -5.18 -7.74 -6.05
N VAL A 331 -4.28 -8.58 -6.57
CA VAL A 331 -3.69 -9.70 -5.85
C VAL A 331 -2.20 -9.72 -6.16
N ASN A 332 -1.40 -10.32 -5.28
CA ASN A 332 0.02 -10.51 -5.53
C ASN A 332 0.22 -11.46 -6.72
N ILE A 333 0.69 -10.93 -7.85
CA ILE A 333 0.98 -11.70 -9.06
C ILE A 333 2.45 -12.11 -9.05
N THR A 334 2.72 -13.42 -9.03
CA THR A 334 4.06 -13.94 -9.28
C THR A 334 4.35 -13.88 -10.78
N TYR A 335 4.80 -12.71 -11.26
CA TYR A 335 4.86 -12.35 -12.68
C TYR A 335 5.48 -13.45 -13.56
N LYS A 336 6.69 -13.91 -13.23
CA LYS A 336 7.41 -14.94 -14.01
C LYS A 336 6.62 -16.26 -14.16
N SER A 337 5.93 -16.69 -13.10
CA SER A 337 5.12 -17.91 -13.17
C SER A 337 3.85 -17.68 -13.98
N ALA A 338 3.23 -16.50 -13.86
CA ALA A 338 2.02 -16.15 -14.58
C ALA A 338 2.28 -15.94 -16.09
N GLU A 339 3.45 -15.40 -16.46
CA GLU A 339 3.85 -15.15 -17.84
C GLU A 339 4.03 -16.43 -18.66
N HIS A 340 4.55 -17.49 -18.04
CA HIS A 340 4.73 -18.80 -18.68
C HIS A 340 3.47 -19.66 -18.63
N GLY A 341 2.61 -19.46 -17.64
CA GLY A 341 1.48 -20.34 -17.37
C GLY A 341 1.92 -21.71 -16.84
N SER A 342 0.95 -22.57 -16.55
CA SER A 342 1.18 -23.95 -16.14
C SER A 342 0.05 -24.84 -16.65
N LYS A 343 0.18 -26.17 -16.52
CA LYS A 343 -0.93 -27.08 -16.84
C LYS A 343 -2.17 -26.82 -15.97
N ALA A 344 -1.98 -26.44 -14.70
CA ALA A 344 -3.08 -26.15 -13.78
C ALA A 344 -3.68 -24.75 -14.02
N THR A 345 -2.87 -23.81 -14.50
CA THR A 345 -3.27 -22.42 -14.77
C THR A 345 -2.75 -22.03 -16.16
N PRO A 346 -3.43 -22.46 -17.25
CA PRO A 346 -2.94 -22.25 -18.61
C PRO A 346 -2.95 -20.77 -19.02
N CYS A 347 -3.75 -19.94 -18.36
CA CYS A 347 -3.84 -18.52 -18.62
C CYS A 347 -2.52 -17.78 -18.37
N ARG A 348 -1.99 -17.16 -19.42
CA ARG A 348 -0.78 -16.34 -19.43
C ARG A 348 -1.06 -14.84 -19.52
N ASN A 349 -2.29 -14.41 -19.25
CA ASN A 349 -2.66 -13.00 -19.22
C ASN A 349 -1.94 -12.26 -18.09
N VAL A 350 -0.87 -11.56 -18.44
CA VAL A 350 -0.13 -10.66 -17.58
C VAL A 350 -0.04 -9.30 -18.26
N PRO A 351 0.16 -8.21 -17.51
CA PRO A 351 0.47 -6.93 -18.11
C PRO A 351 1.82 -7.03 -18.84
N ILE A 352 1.93 -6.46 -20.03
CA ILE A 352 3.16 -6.36 -20.81
C ILE A 352 3.37 -4.91 -21.25
N VAL A 353 4.63 -4.49 -21.39
CA VAL A 353 4.96 -3.15 -21.89
C VAL A 353 4.94 -3.19 -23.41
N CYS A 354 4.16 -2.30 -24.04
CA CYS A 354 4.18 -2.14 -25.48
C CYS A 354 5.49 -1.45 -25.92
N LYS A 355 6.34 -2.15 -26.67
CA LYS A 355 7.62 -1.58 -27.16
C LYS A 355 7.44 -0.46 -28.20
N LEU A 356 6.26 -0.32 -28.78
CA LEU A 356 5.95 0.79 -29.69
C LEU A 356 5.65 2.09 -28.92
N CYS A 357 4.97 2.00 -27.77
CA CYS A 357 4.78 3.13 -26.84
C CYS A 357 6.08 3.52 -26.13
N HIS A 358 6.93 2.54 -25.84
CA HIS A 358 8.14 2.69 -25.05
C HIS A 358 9.31 2.01 -25.79
N PRO A 359 9.85 2.65 -26.85
CA PRO A 359 10.93 2.08 -27.64
C PRO A 359 12.23 1.92 -26.83
N ASP A 360 12.44 2.80 -25.85
CA ASP A 360 13.62 2.76 -25.00
C ASP A 360 13.47 1.74 -23.86
N ALA A 361 14.59 1.08 -23.53
CA ALA A 361 14.66 0.24 -22.36
C ALA A 361 14.41 1.07 -21.09
N PRO A 362 13.56 0.60 -20.15
CA PRO A 362 13.37 1.30 -18.89
C PRO A 362 14.66 1.44 -18.12
N ARG A 363 14.83 2.57 -17.43
CA ARG A 363 15.80 2.67 -16.35
C ARG A 363 15.42 1.64 -15.27
N PRO A 364 16.37 0.89 -14.70
CA PRO A 364 16.08 -0.07 -13.64
C PRO A 364 15.30 0.58 -12.49
N GLY A 365 14.15 -0.01 -12.14
CA GLY A 365 13.26 0.49 -11.09
C GLY A 365 12.30 1.61 -11.51
N ALA A 366 12.34 2.10 -12.76
CA ALA A 366 11.31 2.97 -13.29
C ALA A 366 9.99 2.19 -13.49
N SER A 367 8.86 2.86 -13.23
CA SER A 367 7.53 2.32 -13.51
C SER A 367 7.19 2.62 -14.97
N GLN A 368 6.75 1.60 -15.71
CA GLN A 368 6.31 1.72 -17.10
C GLN A 368 4.85 1.32 -17.24
N ARG A 369 4.09 2.11 -17.98
CA ARG A 369 2.71 1.77 -18.34
C ARG A 369 2.69 0.45 -19.11
N ALA A 370 1.74 -0.42 -18.76
CA ALA A 370 1.60 -1.74 -19.34
C ALA A 370 0.15 -2.00 -19.78
N GLN A 371 -0.03 -2.99 -20.63
CA GLN A 371 -1.33 -3.45 -21.12
C GLN A 371 -1.48 -4.93 -20.82
N TRP A 372 -2.66 -5.38 -20.39
CA TRP A 372 -2.93 -6.81 -20.27
C TRP A 372 -2.72 -7.49 -21.62
N ARG A 373 -2.03 -8.63 -21.64
CA ARG A 373 -1.68 -9.34 -22.88
C ARG A 373 -2.88 -9.50 -23.82
N TYR A 374 -4.03 -9.90 -23.30
CA TYR A 374 -5.23 -10.11 -24.12
C TYR A 374 -5.80 -8.82 -24.73
N ASN A 375 -5.48 -7.66 -24.14
CA ASN A 375 -5.93 -6.34 -24.61
C ASN A 375 -4.99 -5.75 -25.68
N MET A 376 -3.85 -6.38 -25.94
CA MET A 376 -2.87 -5.86 -26.88
C MET A 376 -3.39 -5.65 -28.32
N PRO A 377 -4.23 -6.53 -28.91
CA PRO A 377 -4.79 -6.27 -30.23
C PRO A 377 -5.60 -4.97 -30.29
N GLU A 378 -6.43 -4.71 -29.29
CA GLU A 378 -7.23 -3.48 -29.18
C GLU A 378 -6.32 -2.27 -28.95
N HIS A 379 -5.34 -2.38 -28.05
CA HIS A 379 -4.34 -1.34 -27.83
C HIS A 379 -3.58 -0.97 -29.11
N LEU A 380 -3.14 -1.96 -29.90
CA LEU A 380 -2.46 -1.70 -31.17
C LEU A 380 -3.39 -1.01 -32.17
N SER A 381 -4.64 -1.47 -32.32
CA SER A 381 -5.58 -0.85 -33.25
C SER A 381 -5.90 0.62 -32.95
N THR A 382 -5.78 1.02 -31.68
CA THR A 382 -6.14 2.37 -31.21
C THR A 382 -4.93 3.29 -31.07
N ALA A 383 -3.83 2.82 -30.49
CA ALA A 383 -2.63 3.62 -30.22
C ALA A 383 -1.57 3.52 -31.32
N HIS A 384 -1.62 2.47 -32.15
CA HIS A 384 -0.66 2.17 -33.22
C HIS A 384 -1.37 1.74 -34.52
N PRO A 385 -2.35 2.52 -35.04
CA PRO A 385 -3.13 2.15 -36.22
C PRO A 385 -2.28 1.98 -37.50
N GLU A 386 -1.05 2.48 -37.50
CA GLU A 386 -0.08 2.31 -38.57
C GLU A 386 0.47 0.88 -38.68
N TYR A 387 0.35 0.06 -37.63
CA TYR A 387 0.81 -1.33 -37.61
C TYR A 387 -0.32 -2.32 -37.81
N ALA A 388 0.00 -3.41 -38.50
CA ALA A 388 -0.85 -4.56 -38.66
C ALA A 388 -1.09 -5.21 -37.29
N SER A 389 -2.33 -5.60 -37.04
CA SER A 389 -2.73 -6.33 -35.82
C SER A 389 -3.92 -7.24 -36.13
N PRO A 390 -4.32 -8.15 -35.22
CA PRO A 390 -5.51 -8.98 -35.42
C PRO A 390 -6.79 -8.18 -35.68
N LEU A 391 -6.88 -6.94 -35.19
CA LEU A 391 -8.03 -6.05 -35.41
C LEU A 391 -7.81 -5.01 -36.52
N ASN A 392 -6.59 -4.94 -37.07
CA ASN A 392 -6.22 -4.03 -38.16
C ASN A 392 -5.25 -4.74 -39.11
N PRO A 393 -5.71 -5.63 -39.99
CA PRO A 393 -4.82 -6.43 -40.84
C PRO A 393 -4.17 -5.64 -41.98
N GLY A 394 -4.57 -4.39 -42.24
CA GLY A 394 -4.09 -3.58 -43.37
C GLY A 394 -2.87 -2.68 -43.06
N GLY A 395 -2.34 -2.72 -41.84
CA GLY A 395 -1.22 -1.88 -41.43
C GLY A 395 0.15 -2.39 -41.90
N THR A 396 1.22 -1.71 -41.46
CA THR A 396 2.60 -2.15 -41.66
C THR A 396 2.91 -3.36 -40.80
N ARG A 397 3.70 -4.32 -41.30
CA ARG A 397 4.07 -5.54 -40.56
C ARG A 397 4.47 -5.25 -39.11
N LEU A 398 3.86 -5.99 -38.17
CA LEU A 398 4.13 -5.80 -36.74
C LEU A 398 5.55 -6.29 -36.39
N PRO A 399 6.36 -5.55 -35.60
CA PRO A 399 7.67 -6.04 -35.19
C PRO A 399 7.58 -7.37 -34.44
N HIS A 400 8.45 -8.32 -34.80
CA HIS A 400 8.44 -9.69 -34.28
C HIS A 400 8.43 -9.74 -32.73
N GLU A 401 9.21 -8.89 -32.08
CA GLU A 401 9.28 -8.86 -30.61
C GLU A 401 7.98 -8.39 -29.95
N VAL A 402 7.25 -7.47 -30.58
CA VAL A 402 5.94 -7.02 -30.10
C VAL A 402 4.95 -8.17 -30.21
N TRP A 403 4.90 -8.83 -31.37
CA TRP A 403 4.07 -10.01 -31.60
C TRP A 403 4.33 -11.14 -30.59
N GLU A 404 5.60 -11.51 -30.40
CA GLU A 404 5.99 -12.58 -29.47
C GLU A 404 5.55 -12.31 -28.03
N SER A 405 5.54 -11.05 -27.60
CA SER A 405 5.13 -10.66 -26.26
C SER A 405 3.60 -10.75 -26.04
N MET A 406 2.82 -10.55 -27.11
CA MET A 406 1.36 -10.44 -27.04
C MET A 406 0.61 -11.70 -27.49
N LYS A 407 1.24 -12.59 -28.27
CA LYS A 407 0.56 -13.75 -28.84
C LYS A 407 -0.11 -14.60 -27.75
N VAL A 408 -1.33 -15.06 -28.06
CA VAL A 408 -2.06 -16.04 -27.26
C VAL A 408 -1.91 -17.37 -27.97
N GLU A 409 -1.38 -18.39 -27.28
CA GLU A 409 -1.14 -19.68 -27.91
C GLU A 409 -2.44 -20.46 -28.07
N ARG A 410 -2.61 -21.16 -29.19
CA ARG A 410 -3.79 -22.00 -29.43
C ARG A 410 -4.05 -23.00 -28.30
N MET A 411 -2.99 -23.58 -27.73
CA MET A 411 -3.10 -24.51 -26.60
C MET A 411 -3.63 -23.83 -25.34
N GLU A 412 -3.26 -22.57 -25.10
CA GLU A 412 -3.81 -21.78 -23.99
C GLU A 412 -5.31 -21.52 -24.22
N GLU A 413 -5.73 -21.13 -25.42
CA GLU A 413 -7.14 -20.87 -25.72
C GLU A 413 -8.02 -22.11 -25.54
N LEU A 414 -7.58 -23.24 -26.09
CA LEU A 414 -8.29 -24.52 -25.94
C LEU A 414 -8.36 -24.95 -24.47
N ALA A 415 -7.27 -24.79 -23.70
CA ALA A 415 -7.24 -25.12 -22.28
C ALA A 415 -8.14 -24.20 -21.43
N LEU A 416 -8.47 -23.01 -21.92
CA LEU A 416 -9.43 -22.09 -21.31
C LEU A 416 -10.88 -22.32 -21.77
N GLY A 417 -11.13 -23.38 -22.54
CA GLY A 417 -12.46 -23.77 -22.98
C GLY A 417 -13.01 -22.93 -24.14
N ILE A 418 -12.13 -22.28 -24.91
CA ILE A 418 -12.54 -21.56 -26.11
C ILE A 418 -12.77 -22.59 -27.23
N PRO A 419 -13.96 -22.63 -27.86
CA PRO A 419 -14.23 -23.54 -28.96
C PRO A 419 -13.24 -23.34 -30.10
N ALA A 420 -12.80 -24.42 -30.74
CA ALA A 420 -11.84 -24.35 -31.84
C ALA A 420 -12.30 -23.45 -33.01
N ALA A 421 -13.62 -23.31 -33.20
CA ALA A 421 -14.21 -22.42 -34.20
C ALA A 421 -14.15 -20.92 -33.83
N ALA A 422 -13.97 -20.61 -32.54
CA ALA A 422 -13.83 -19.23 -32.04
C ALA A 422 -12.36 -18.80 -31.86
N VAL A 423 -11.42 -19.75 -31.99
CA VAL A 423 -9.99 -19.46 -32.03
C VAL A 423 -9.65 -18.83 -33.39
N PRO A 424 -9.10 -17.60 -33.44
CA PRO A 424 -8.75 -16.97 -34.69
C PRO A 424 -7.63 -17.72 -35.39
N VAL A 425 -7.53 -17.54 -36.71
CA VAL A 425 -6.38 -17.97 -37.49
C VAL A 425 -5.13 -17.26 -36.94
N PRO A 426 -3.97 -17.94 -36.83
CA PRO A 426 -2.73 -17.30 -36.41
C PRO A 426 -2.44 -16.07 -37.26
N PHE A 427 -2.15 -14.95 -36.61
CA PHE A 427 -1.78 -13.72 -37.30
C PHE A 427 -0.38 -13.90 -37.92
N THR A 428 -0.27 -13.68 -39.23
CA THR A 428 0.95 -13.95 -40.00
C THR A 428 1.67 -12.68 -40.46
N ASP A 429 1.06 -11.50 -40.34
CA ASP A 429 1.65 -10.26 -40.85
C ASP A 429 2.63 -9.62 -39.84
N VAL A 430 3.69 -10.38 -39.60
CA VAL A 430 4.74 -10.10 -38.63
C VAL A 430 6.04 -9.92 -39.40
N ALA A 431 6.83 -8.90 -39.03
CA ALA A 431 8.15 -8.70 -39.59
C ALA A 431 9.06 -9.91 -39.28
N ALA A 432 10.04 -10.16 -40.14
CA ALA A 432 11.05 -11.17 -39.85
C ALA A 432 11.77 -10.84 -38.53
N PRO A 433 12.24 -11.84 -37.77
CA PRO A 433 13.12 -11.61 -36.65
C PRO A 433 14.33 -10.81 -37.13
N ASP A 434 14.74 -9.80 -36.37
CA ASP A 434 15.95 -9.05 -36.67
C ASP A 434 17.17 -9.96 -36.45
N GLU A 435 17.74 -10.48 -37.55
CA GLU A 435 18.87 -11.43 -37.50
C GLU A 435 20.15 -10.78 -36.95
N GLY A 436 20.18 -9.45 -36.81
CA GLY A 436 21.34 -8.69 -36.32
C GLY A 436 21.47 -8.56 -34.80
N VAL A 437 20.43 -8.90 -34.02
CA VAL A 437 20.50 -8.77 -32.55
C VAL A 437 21.04 -10.08 -31.95
N ASP A 438 22.36 -10.12 -31.75
CA ASP A 438 23.06 -11.25 -31.13
C ASP A 438 22.53 -11.51 -29.71
N ARG A 439 21.60 -12.47 -29.60
CA ARG A 439 20.94 -12.89 -28.35
C ARG A 439 21.89 -13.56 -27.36
N SER A 440 23.16 -13.77 -27.71
CA SER A 440 24.15 -14.46 -26.87
C SER A 440 24.46 -13.74 -25.55
N ASN A 441 24.10 -12.46 -25.39
CA ASN A 441 24.42 -11.67 -24.18
C ASN A 441 23.37 -11.69 -23.06
N VAL A 442 22.17 -12.26 -23.24
CA VAL A 442 21.09 -12.19 -22.22
C VAL A 442 21.03 -13.42 -21.30
N VAL A 443 21.66 -14.54 -21.66
CA VAL A 443 21.71 -15.72 -20.78
C VAL A 443 22.88 -15.58 -19.82
N GLY A 444 22.64 -14.91 -18.69
CA GLY A 444 23.56 -14.92 -17.56
C GLY A 444 23.98 -16.37 -17.25
N LYS A 445 25.26 -16.67 -17.45
CA LYS A 445 25.88 -17.98 -17.18
C LYS A 445 25.37 -18.50 -15.84
N LYS A 446 24.49 -19.50 -15.87
CA LYS A 446 24.10 -20.29 -14.69
C LYS A 446 25.40 -20.80 -14.06
N ARG A 447 25.80 -20.19 -12.94
CA ARG A 447 26.95 -20.62 -12.15
C ARG A 447 26.71 -22.09 -11.79
N LYS A 448 27.44 -23.00 -12.44
CA LYS A 448 27.40 -24.43 -12.18
C LYS A 448 27.74 -24.61 -10.69
N LYS A 449 26.76 -25.00 -9.89
CA LYS A 449 26.94 -25.28 -8.45
C LYS A 449 27.96 -26.42 -8.38
N LYS A 450 29.15 -26.12 -7.86
CA LYS A 450 30.24 -27.08 -7.72
C LYS A 450 29.81 -28.04 -6.60
N ASP A 451 29.47 -29.27 -6.96
CA ASP A 451 29.24 -30.33 -5.99
C ASP A 451 30.52 -30.52 -5.19
N SER A 452 30.47 -30.16 -3.91
CA SER A 452 31.54 -30.45 -2.95
C SER A 452 31.32 -31.86 -2.42
N THR A 453 31.96 -32.83 -3.07
CA THR A 453 32.12 -34.19 -2.55
C THR A 453 33.04 -34.12 -1.34
N THR A 454 32.47 -34.18 -0.13
CA THR A 454 33.24 -34.29 1.11
C THR A 454 33.67 -35.75 1.30
N THR A 455 34.91 -36.06 0.96
CA THR A 455 35.57 -37.31 1.35
C THR A 455 35.90 -37.26 2.84
N GLY A 456 35.22 -38.10 3.62
CA GLY A 456 35.53 -38.32 5.02
C GLY A 456 36.81 -39.13 5.18
N ALA A 457 37.87 -38.52 5.70
CA ALA A 457 39.05 -39.21 6.19
C ALA A 457 38.88 -39.49 7.69
N ARG A 458 38.66 -40.77 8.01
CA ARG A 458 38.63 -41.34 9.35
C ARG A 458 40.08 -41.48 9.84
N LYS A 459 40.48 -40.79 10.91
CA LYS A 459 41.71 -41.10 11.66
C LYS A 459 41.33 -41.80 12.96
N ARG A 460 42.01 -42.93 13.19
CA ARG A 460 42.20 -43.57 14.48
C ARG A 460 43.18 -42.77 15.32
#